data_AF-A0A5Z6EF63-F1
#
_entry.id   AF-A0A5Z6EF63-F1
#
_cell.length_a   1.000
_cell.length_b   1.000
_cell.length_c   1.000
_cell.angle_alpha   90.00
_cell.angle_beta   90.00
_cell.angle_gamma   90.00
#
_symmetry.space_group_name_H-M   'P 1'
#
loop_
_entity.id
_entity.type
_entity.pdbx_description
1 polymer ?
#
loop_
_entity_poly.entity_id
_entity_poly.type
_entity_poly.pdbx_seq_one_letter_code
_entity_poly.pdbx_strand_id
1 'polypeptide(L)'
;MSEFITPEHKIIALILEASGEPTDADKVFCLGNIPDVALAVRQLREMVIQHSASEAIPAENTQTVSERLTQPFSDNILPPQNSGESEADRPEIEPVHAATALQGNDKQEAHSEMVDDKVSEGVQGHTEEVPDEAGVLQTEASVTVQPEDMDKTSPVVSDNLSPDTALSALRPGEVPQRVENKTSPAPGKVPEVFIMLPNARAGEPYDVRLEIATDTGVEAEITEVNFSQDIGLIFDINERRLQGTPGHSGDFELTVKWSCSSHRDNEKKLLFVVNPDPKSLWKVIDPPSDAPFYKKSIDHQSVCRSGIHIAGASRRGRSHEHVGSFRDDDYYLNFSDVSGWSVLLVADGAGSAKYSREGSRIVSETVGNYLFNQFKTEKGLEIKNRVLRWNSEDQRAVWEFMNHHFRQAAVLAVNNISSAAILAEDKVKSFSTTLLATVTFRDGADLFAASFWLGDGAIAAYGPAGKVRVLGTPDSGEYAGQTRFLDADAVSDAGFSKRISIGKWNDISHLVLMTDGVSDPWFETDNGLQNPQKWDRLMAELSPLLTDPEHASAQLVEWLNFFSPGNHDDRTIIVLW
;
A
#
# COMPACT_ATOMS: atom_id res chain seq x y z
N MET A 1 -14.55 -1.04 28.82
CA MET A 1 -15.89 -1.67 28.86
C MET A 1 -16.10 -2.71 29.98
N SER A 2 -15.11 -2.99 30.85
CA SER A 2 -15.21 -4.03 31.89
C SER A 2 -15.80 -3.59 33.25
N GLU A 3 -16.22 -2.33 33.41
CA GLU A 3 -16.74 -1.81 34.68
C GLU A 3 -18.28 -1.92 34.84
N PHE A 4 -19.02 -2.13 33.74
CA PHE A 4 -20.48 -2.14 33.77
C PHE A 4 -21.04 -3.56 33.93
N ILE A 5 -21.67 -3.79 35.10
CA ILE A 5 -22.05 -5.12 35.61
C ILE A 5 -23.19 -5.78 34.82
N THR A 6 -24.08 -5.01 34.17
CA THR A 6 -25.22 -5.55 33.40
C THR A 6 -25.39 -4.84 32.04
N PRO A 7 -26.11 -5.44 31.07
CA PRO A 7 -26.42 -4.80 29.79
C PRO A 7 -27.14 -3.45 29.93
N GLU A 8 -28.00 -3.31 30.93
CA GLU A 8 -28.75 -2.08 31.21
C GLU A 8 -27.79 -0.92 31.60
N HIS A 9 -26.78 -1.21 32.42
CA HIS A 9 -25.73 -0.23 32.75
C HIS A 9 -24.93 0.20 31.51
N LYS A 10 -24.68 -0.72 30.55
CA LYS A 10 -24.02 -0.38 29.28
C LYS A 10 -24.89 0.53 28.39
N ILE A 11 -26.21 0.29 28.35
CA ILE A 11 -27.14 1.16 27.62
C ILE A 11 -27.15 2.57 28.25
N ILE A 12 -27.19 2.67 29.58
CA ILE A 12 -27.15 3.95 30.29
C ILE A 12 -25.82 4.68 30.03
N ALA A 13 -24.68 3.98 30.07
CA ALA A 13 -23.38 4.55 29.73
C ALA A 13 -23.35 5.13 28.31
N LEU A 14 -23.80 4.37 27.31
CA LEU A 14 -23.88 4.83 25.91
C LEU A 14 -24.77 6.08 25.74
N ILE A 15 -25.87 6.19 26.50
CA ILE A 15 -26.75 7.37 26.49
C ILE A 15 -26.05 8.60 27.08
N LEU A 16 -25.30 8.44 28.17
CA LEU A 16 -24.51 9.54 28.75
C LEU A 16 -23.38 9.97 27.81
N GLU A 17 -22.61 9.02 27.26
CA GLU A 17 -21.54 9.26 26.29
C GLU A 17 -22.05 10.02 25.07
N ALA A 18 -23.18 9.59 24.49
CA ALA A 18 -23.81 10.27 23.35
C ALA A 18 -24.37 11.66 23.68
N SER A 19 -24.67 11.93 24.96
CA SER A 19 -25.15 13.24 25.45
C SER A 19 -24.02 14.20 25.83
N GLY A 20 -22.75 13.77 25.75
CA GLY A 20 -21.59 14.56 26.21
C GLY A 20 -21.49 14.64 27.74
N GLU A 21 -22.24 13.81 28.47
CA GLU A 21 -22.27 13.77 29.92
C GLU A 21 -21.10 12.93 30.47
N PRO A 22 -20.49 13.31 31.61
CA PRO A 22 -19.52 12.46 32.30
C PRO A 22 -20.11 11.07 32.55
N THR A 23 -19.37 10.04 32.19
CA THR A 23 -19.79 8.63 32.27
C THR A 23 -18.83 7.88 33.19
N ASP A 24 -19.11 7.97 34.49
CA ASP A 24 -18.42 7.22 35.54
C ASP A 24 -19.32 6.09 36.07
N ALA A 25 -18.68 5.08 36.69
CA ALA A 25 -19.38 3.88 37.16
C ALA A 25 -20.44 4.17 38.23
N ASP A 26 -20.18 5.11 39.14
CA ASP A 26 -21.11 5.48 40.21
C ASP A 26 -22.35 6.16 39.65
N LYS A 27 -22.20 7.12 38.74
CA LYS A 27 -23.31 7.82 38.07
C LYS A 27 -24.15 6.87 37.22
N VAL A 28 -23.53 5.95 36.47
CA VAL A 28 -24.23 4.91 35.71
C VAL A 28 -24.99 3.96 36.64
N PHE A 29 -24.42 3.60 37.79
CA PHE A 29 -25.09 2.77 38.79
C PHE A 29 -26.24 3.51 39.49
N CYS A 30 -26.06 4.80 39.84
CA CYS A 30 -27.12 5.64 40.40
C CYS A 30 -28.31 5.75 39.44
N LEU A 31 -28.08 6.03 38.17
CA LEU A 31 -29.13 6.11 37.13
C LEU A 31 -29.78 4.74 36.90
N GLY A 32 -29.01 3.65 36.89
CA GLY A 32 -29.52 2.27 36.77
C GLY A 32 -30.41 1.83 37.94
N ASN A 33 -30.33 2.50 39.08
CA ASN A 33 -31.19 2.26 40.25
C ASN A 33 -32.42 3.19 40.31
N ILE A 34 -32.55 4.20 39.43
CA ILE A 34 -33.78 5.02 39.35
C ILE A 34 -34.89 4.16 38.73
N PRO A 35 -36.03 3.93 39.40
CA PRO A 35 -37.05 2.98 38.93
C PRO A 35 -37.54 3.23 37.51
N ASP A 36 -37.79 4.48 37.15
CA ASP A 36 -38.33 4.87 35.83
C ASP A 36 -37.29 4.66 34.71
N VAL A 37 -36.02 4.98 34.98
CA VAL A 37 -34.90 4.75 34.04
C VAL A 37 -34.66 3.26 33.86
N ALA A 38 -34.60 2.52 34.97
CA ALA A 38 -34.43 1.07 34.97
C ALA A 38 -35.59 0.33 34.28
N LEU A 39 -36.80 0.89 34.30
CA LEU A 39 -37.96 0.36 33.57
C LEU A 39 -37.85 0.69 32.08
N ALA A 40 -37.58 1.95 31.71
CA ALA A 40 -37.45 2.39 30.33
C ALA A 40 -36.34 1.64 29.58
N VAL A 41 -35.17 1.47 30.21
CA VAL A 41 -34.03 0.73 29.62
C VAL A 41 -34.36 -0.75 29.42
N ARG A 42 -35.10 -1.39 30.35
CA ARG A 42 -35.57 -2.76 30.18
C ARG A 42 -36.62 -2.88 29.07
N GLN A 43 -37.58 -1.95 29.00
CA GLN A 43 -38.58 -1.92 27.93
C GLN A 43 -37.95 -1.73 26.56
N LEU A 44 -36.96 -0.82 26.43
CA LEU A 44 -36.20 -0.64 25.20
C LEU A 44 -35.46 -1.93 24.81
N ARG A 45 -34.77 -2.57 25.76
CA ARG A 45 -34.07 -3.84 25.54
C ARG A 45 -35.02 -4.95 25.10
N GLU A 46 -36.17 -5.11 25.77
CA GLU A 46 -37.19 -6.11 25.41
C GLU A 46 -37.81 -5.84 24.04
N MET A 47 -38.09 -4.56 23.71
CA MET A 47 -38.60 -4.14 22.41
C MET A 47 -37.62 -4.48 21.29
N VAL A 48 -36.32 -4.15 21.45
CA VAL A 48 -35.27 -4.50 20.47
C VAL A 48 -35.16 -6.02 20.29
N ILE A 49 -35.19 -6.79 21.38
CA ILE A 49 -35.16 -8.26 21.31
C ILE A 49 -36.38 -8.80 20.54
N GLN A 50 -37.59 -8.30 20.82
CA GLN A 50 -38.81 -8.73 20.12
C GLN A 50 -38.80 -8.42 18.62
N HIS A 51 -38.26 -7.26 18.21
CA HIS A 51 -38.16 -6.90 16.79
C HIS A 51 -37.06 -7.69 16.08
N SER A 52 -35.91 -7.91 16.74
CA SER A 52 -34.83 -8.77 16.21
C SER A 52 -35.26 -10.23 15.97
N ALA A 53 -36.28 -10.70 16.70
CA ALA A 53 -36.87 -12.04 16.51
C ALA A 53 -37.99 -12.09 15.45
N SER A 54 -38.44 -10.94 14.95
CA SER A 54 -39.55 -10.80 13.99
C SER A 54 -39.10 -10.38 12.59
N GLU A 55 -37.93 -9.75 12.45
CA GLU A 55 -37.37 -9.30 11.16
C GLU A 55 -36.57 -10.41 10.46
N ALA A 56 -37.28 -11.41 9.93
CA ALA A 56 -36.81 -12.10 8.74
C ALA A 56 -37.08 -11.20 7.52
N ILE A 57 -36.07 -10.43 7.09
CA ILE A 57 -36.18 -9.50 5.96
C ILE A 57 -36.53 -10.28 4.68
N PRO A 58 -37.68 -10.02 4.02
CA PRO A 58 -37.98 -10.62 2.72
C PRO A 58 -37.09 -9.98 1.65
N ALA A 59 -36.37 -10.81 0.89
CA ALA A 59 -35.52 -10.36 -0.21
C ALA A 59 -36.33 -9.99 -1.47
N GLU A 60 -37.09 -8.88 -1.43
CA GLU A 60 -37.73 -8.31 -2.61
C GLU A 60 -38.15 -6.83 -2.41
N ASN A 61 -37.24 -5.89 -2.73
CA ASN A 61 -37.52 -4.57 -3.34
C ASN A 61 -36.26 -3.68 -3.41
N THR A 62 -35.34 -4.02 -4.30
CA THR A 62 -34.16 -3.19 -4.61
C THR A 62 -34.35 -2.43 -5.93
N GLN A 63 -35.44 -1.64 -6.04
CA GLN A 63 -35.62 -0.67 -7.13
C GLN A 63 -36.20 0.66 -6.61
N THR A 64 -35.71 1.76 -7.18
CA THR A 64 -36.19 3.16 -7.03
C THR A 64 -35.92 3.89 -5.69
N VAL A 65 -34.64 4.10 -5.34
CA VAL A 65 -34.20 5.26 -4.53
C VAL A 65 -33.01 6.00 -5.20
N SER A 66 -33.07 6.19 -6.52
CA SER A 66 -32.04 6.92 -7.29
C SER A 66 -32.56 8.19 -8.01
N GLU A 67 -33.83 8.54 -7.84
CA GLU A 67 -34.46 9.72 -8.48
C GLU A 67 -35.28 10.53 -7.47
N ARG A 68 -34.61 11.14 -6.47
CA ARG A 68 -35.24 12.17 -5.61
C ARG A 68 -34.26 13.07 -4.84
N LEU A 69 -33.19 13.51 -5.50
CA LEU A 69 -32.25 14.50 -4.93
C LEU A 69 -31.68 15.46 -5.99
N THR A 70 -32.53 15.96 -6.88
CA THR A 70 -32.24 17.08 -7.78
C THR A 70 -33.42 18.05 -7.84
N GLN A 71 -33.08 19.35 -7.73
CA GLN A 71 -33.93 20.56 -7.81
C GLN A 71 -34.59 21.07 -6.51
N PRO A 72 -34.73 22.42 -6.37
CA PRO A 72 -34.61 23.08 -5.07
C PRO A 72 -35.94 23.31 -4.35
N PHE A 73 -35.87 23.42 -3.04
CA PHE A 73 -36.98 23.92 -2.22
C PHE A 73 -37.18 25.43 -2.47
N SER A 74 -38.42 25.79 -2.76
CA SER A 74 -38.88 27.18 -2.78
C SER A 74 -39.60 27.47 -1.47
N ASP A 75 -39.07 28.36 -0.65
CA ASP A 75 -39.69 28.76 0.60
C ASP A 75 -40.99 29.54 0.34
N ASN A 76 -42.09 29.08 0.95
CA ASN A 76 -43.37 29.79 0.92
C ASN A 76 -44.21 29.45 2.17
N ILE A 77 -43.85 30.05 3.31
CA ILE A 77 -44.72 30.16 4.48
C ILE A 77 -44.75 31.63 4.92
N LEU A 78 -45.91 32.28 4.79
CA LEU A 78 -46.11 33.65 5.24
C LEU A 78 -46.16 33.74 6.78
N PRO A 79 -45.58 34.79 7.39
CA PRO A 79 -45.90 35.20 8.76
C PRO A 79 -47.21 36.03 8.82
N PRO A 80 -47.84 36.16 10.00
CA PRO A 80 -49.07 36.92 10.15
C PRO A 80 -48.85 38.44 10.03
N GLN A 81 -49.82 39.13 9.44
CA GLN A 81 -49.81 40.59 9.28
C GLN A 81 -50.15 41.30 10.59
N ASN A 82 -49.48 42.43 10.88
CA ASN A 82 -50.23 43.66 11.12
C ASN A 82 -49.44 44.97 10.86
N SER A 83 -50.07 45.86 10.07
CA SER A 83 -50.04 47.34 10.11
C SER A 83 -48.76 48.13 10.46
N GLY A 84 -48.30 48.94 9.49
CA GLY A 84 -48.19 50.40 9.70
C GLY A 84 -46.84 51.09 9.41
N GLU A 85 -46.77 51.86 8.31
CA GLU A 85 -46.00 53.12 8.11
C GLU A 85 -44.44 53.08 8.27
N SER A 86 -43.61 53.95 7.68
CA SER A 86 -43.63 54.78 6.45
C SER A 86 -42.17 55.19 6.12
N GLU A 87 -41.84 55.35 4.83
CA GLU A 87 -40.75 56.16 4.22
C GLU A 87 -39.25 56.09 4.65
N ALA A 88 -38.41 56.33 3.61
CA ALA A 88 -37.02 56.84 3.53
C ALA A 88 -36.21 57.17 4.81
N ASP A 89 -34.89 56.98 4.88
CA ASP A 89 -33.88 57.51 3.94
C ASP A 89 -32.48 56.87 4.15
N ARG A 90 -31.52 57.10 3.21
CA ARG A 90 -30.08 56.81 3.38
C ARG A 90 -29.40 57.94 4.18
N PRO A 91 -28.25 57.67 4.83
CA PRO A 91 -27.02 58.22 4.25
C PRO A 91 -25.77 57.33 4.37
N GLU A 92 -24.80 57.60 3.50
CA GLU A 92 -23.43 57.08 3.53
C GLU A 92 -22.55 57.90 4.51
N ILE A 93 -21.56 57.27 5.15
CA ILE A 93 -20.50 57.93 5.92
C ILE A 93 -19.17 57.19 5.71
N GLU A 94 -18.21 57.82 5.03
CA GLU A 94 -16.77 57.53 5.22
C GLU A 94 -16.25 58.22 6.49
N PRO A 95 -15.07 57.82 7.03
CA PRO A 95 -13.94 58.73 6.80
C PRO A 95 -12.52 58.09 6.71
N VAL A 96 -11.75 58.59 5.73
CA VAL A 96 -10.43 59.26 5.85
C VAL A 96 -9.21 58.53 6.47
N HIS A 97 -8.11 58.61 5.69
CA HIS A 97 -6.69 58.38 5.98
C HIS A 97 -6.13 58.65 7.40
N ALA A 98 -5.10 57.88 7.76
CA ALA A 98 -3.81 58.45 8.18
C ALA A 98 -2.65 57.46 7.97
N ALA A 99 -1.56 57.91 7.34
CA ALA A 99 -0.26 57.23 7.35
C ALA A 99 0.69 58.00 8.27
N THR A 100 1.52 57.30 9.05
CA THR A 100 2.62 57.91 9.81
C THR A 100 3.84 57.00 9.74
N ALA A 101 5.01 57.58 9.45
CA ALA A 101 6.29 56.88 9.38
C ALA A 101 7.03 56.86 10.74
N LEU A 102 8.08 56.04 10.83
CA LEU A 102 9.40 56.24 11.47
C LEU A 102 10.07 54.84 11.63
N GLN A 103 11.17 54.55 10.92
CA GLN A 103 12.57 54.73 11.38
C GLN A 103 12.92 53.99 12.69
N GLY A 104 13.94 53.11 12.65
CA GLY A 104 14.62 52.68 13.89
C GLY A 104 15.42 51.38 13.85
N ASN A 105 16.64 51.44 13.30
CA ASN A 105 17.86 50.67 13.66
C ASN A 105 17.91 49.14 13.64
N ASP A 106 19.01 48.68 13.03
CA ASP A 106 19.71 47.42 13.27
C ASP A 106 19.89 47.05 14.75
N LYS A 107 19.95 45.74 15.02
CA LYS A 107 21.16 45.12 15.58
C LYS A 107 21.22 43.60 15.39
N GLN A 108 22.41 43.13 15.05
CA GLN A 108 22.82 41.71 15.07
C GLN A 108 23.21 41.26 16.49
N GLU A 109 23.69 40.01 16.57
CA GLU A 109 24.28 39.28 17.71
C GLU A 109 23.25 38.56 18.59
N ALA A 110 23.11 37.22 18.57
CA ALA A 110 24.05 36.09 18.72
C ALA A 110 23.96 35.48 20.14
N HIS A 111 24.57 34.29 20.31
CA HIS A 111 24.53 33.40 21.49
C HIS A 111 23.27 32.51 21.60
N SER A 112 23.35 31.23 21.99
CA SER A 112 24.53 30.39 22.26
C SER A 112 24.22 28.93 22.01
N GLU A 113 25.16 28.18 21.44
CA GLU A 113 25.24 26.73 21.68
C GLU A 113 25.72 26.51 23.13
N MET A 114 25.26 25.40 23.74
CA MET A 114 25.86 24.82 24.93
C MET A 114 26.16 23.35 24.65
N VAL A 115 27.46 23.04 24.61
CA VAL A 115 27.99 21.69 24.73
C VAL A 115 28.02 21.34 26.22
N ASP A 116 27.71 20.10 26.58
CA ASP A 116 28.08 19.54 27.88
C ASP A 116 28.72 18.17 27.65
N ASP A 117 29.87 17.94 28.28
CA ASP A 117 30.83 16.88 27.95
C ASP A 117 31.27 16.16 29.23
N LYS A 118 31.18 14.82 29.26
CA LYS A 118 31.69 14.01 30.39
C LYS A 118 32.29 12.65 29.96
N VAL A 119 33.61 12.61 30.09
CA VAL A 119 34.59 11.52 29.88
C VAL A 119 35.37 11.35 31.21
N SER A 120 35.83 10.19 31.72
CA SER A 120 35.87 8.77 31.30
C SER A 120 36.01 7.86 32.54
N GLU A 121 35.73 6.54 32.40
CA GLU A 121 36.55 5.38 32.89
C GLU A 121 35.70 4.10 32.63
N GLY A 122 36.13 3.00 31.98
CA GLY A 122 37.46 2.35 31.82
C GLY A 122 37.39 0.97 32.50
N VAL A 123 37.90 -0.19 32.03
CA VAL A 123 38.73 -0.63 30.88
C VAL A 123 38.47 -2.15 30.67
N GLN A 124 38.97 -2.73 29.55
CA GLN A 124 39.06 -4.17 29.16
C GLN A 124 37.93 -4.66 28.22
N GLY A 125 38.17 -5.19 27.02
CA GLY A 125 39.42 -5.34 26.25
C GLY A 125 39.69 -6.78 25.83
N HIS A 126 39.31 -7.14 24.60
CA HIS A 126 39.88 -8.27 23.86
C HIS A 126 39.83 -8.01 22.34
N THR A 127 40.89 -8.42 21.67
CA THR A 127 41.15 -8.30 20.22
C THR A 127 40.80 -9.59 19.46
N GLU A 128 41.02 -9.59 18.13
CA GLU A 128 40.84 -10.70 17.16
C GLU A 128 39.38 -10.83 16.64
N GLU A 129 39.11 -11.07 15.35
CA GLU A 129 39.96 -11.06 14.14
C GLU A 129 39.08 -10.79 12.89
N VAL A 130 39.67 -10.40 11.76
CA VAL A 130 38.97 -10.23 10.46
C VAL A 130 39.14 -11.50 9.61
N PRO A 131 38.09 -11.90 8.89
CA PRO A 131 38.32 -12.26 7.48
C PRO A 131 37.30 -11.63 6.52
N ASP A 132 37.80 -11.12 5.39
CA ASP A 132 37.07 -11.12 4.13
C ASP A 132 36.80 -12.56 3.69
N GLU A 133 35.62 -12.85 3.13
CA GLU A 133 35.54 -13.56 1.85
C GLU A 133 34.15 -13.46 1.21
N ALA A 134 34.14 -13.44 -0.14
CA ALA A 134 32.91 -13.42 -0.92
C ALA A 134 32.36 -14.84 -1.12
N GLY A 135 31.05 -15.04 -0.93
CA GLY A 135 30.38 -16.33 -1.07
C GLY A 135 29.07 -16.24 -1.86
N VAL A 136 28.99 -16.97 -2.97
CA VAL A 136 27.86 -16.96 -3.90
C VAL A 136 26.66 -17.74 -3.33
N LEU A 137 25.46 -17.16 -3.43
CA LEU A 137 24.19 -17.86 -3.21
C LEU A 137 23.87 -18.79 -4.39
N GLN A 138 23.83 -20.10 -4.15
CA GLN A 138 23.15 -21.06 -5.02
C GLN A 138 22.15 -21.87 -4.19
N THR A 139 20.91 -21.89 -4.66
CA THR A 139 19.79 -22.63 -4.10
C THR A 139 19.63 -23.97 -4.80
N GLU A 140 19.80 -25.09 -4.07
CA GLU A 140 19.34 -26.41 -4.53
C GLU A 140 18.23 -26.92 -3.61
N ALA A 141 17.03 -27.08 -4.18
CA ALA A 141 15.90 -27.73 -3.52
C ALA A 141 15.74 -29.15 -4.07
N SER A 142 16.18 -30.15 -3.30
CA SER A 142 15.93 -31.56 -3.61
C SER A 142 14.54 -31.97 -3.10
N VAL A 143 13.67 -32.43 -4.00
CA VAL A 143 12.38 -33.04 -3.64
C VAL A 143 12.44 -34.54 -3.95
N THR A 144 12.56 -35.33 -2.89
CA THR A 144 12.49 -36.80 -2.94
C THR A 144 11.03 -37.25 -2.92
N VAL A 145 10.63 -38.09 -3.89
CA VAL A 145 9.32 -38.76 -3.89
C VAL A 145 9.54 -40.27 -3.95
N GLN A 146 9.05 -40.98 -2.93
CA GLN A 146 8.92 -42.45 -2.94
C GLN A 146 7.65 -42.85 -3.71
N PRO A 147 7.60 -44.10 -4.19
CA PRO A 147 6.58 -44.98 -3.62
C PRO A 147 7.02 -46.44 -3.40
N GLU A 148 6.60 -47.01 -2.26
CA GLU A 148 6.25 -48.42 -2.11
C GLU A 148 4.75 -48.57 -2.52
N ASP A 149 4.16 -49.72 -2.85
CA ASP A 149 4.51 -51.13 -2.62
C ASP A 149 3.73 -52.06 -3.59
N MET A 150 4.09 -53.36 -3.63
CA MET A 150 3.35 -54.55 -4.16
C MET A 150 2.80 -54.51 -5.62
N ASP A 151 2.93 -55.56 -6.45
CA ASP A 151 2.65 -56.98 -6.17
C ASP A 151 3.35 -57.93 -7.19
N LYS A 152 3.48 -59.22 -6.84
CA LYS A 152 4.06 -60.29 -7.69
C LYS A 152 3.02 -61.36 -8.03
N THR A 153 2.61 -61.44 -9.30
CA THR A 153 2.05 -62.69 -9.86
C THR A 153 2.51 -62.93 -11.30
N SER A 154 3.09 -64.10 -11.54
CA SER A 154 3.30 -64.67 -12.89
C SER A 154 2.14 -65.63 -13.23
N PRO A 155 1.93 -65.91 -14.52
CA PRO A 155 1.87 -67.32 -14.91
C PRO A 155 2.79 -67.68 -16.09
N VAL A 156 2.86 -69.00 -16.34
CA VAL A 156 3.81 -69.74 -17.20
C VAL A 156 3.22 -69.97 -18.60
N VAL A 157 4.05 -70.52 -19.53
CA VAL A 157 3.76 -71.18 -20.86
C VAL A 157 4.28 -70.35 -22.06
N SER A 158 5.02 -70.88 -23.06
CA SER A 158 5.81 -72.12 -23.24
C SER A 158 6.76 -71.98 -24.46
N ASP A 159 7.69 -72.93 -24.61
CA ASP A 159 8.80 -73.02 -25.58
C ASP A 159 8.48 -72.87 -27.08
N ASN A 160 9.48 -72.42 -27.86
CA ASN A 160 10.00 -73.23 -28.98
C ASN A 160 11.41 -72.84 -29.47
N LEU A 161 12.07 -73.79 -30.17
CA LEU A 161 13.52 -73.87 -30.38
C LEU A 161 14.07 -73.27 -31.71
N SER A 162 15.22 -72.57 -31.60
CA SER A 162 16.55 -72.87 -32.25
C SER A 162 16.71 -72.96 -33.78
N PRO A 163 17.95 -73.12 -34.31
CA PRO A 163 19.17 -72.29 -34.14
C PRO A 163 19.85 -71.94 -35.50
N ASP A 164 20.99 -71.22 -35.48
CA ASP A 164 22.22 -71.76 -36.10
C ASP A 164 23.48 -70.93 -35.77
N THR A 165 24.63 -71.60 -35.65
CA THR A 165 25.96 -70.99 -35.48
C THR A 165 27.03 -71.92 -36.01
N ALA A 166 27.89 -71.43 -36.92
CA ALA A 166 29.05 -72.18 -37.41
C ALA A 166 30.35 -71.48 -37.00
N LEU A 167 30.99 -72.01 -35.95
CA LEU A 167 32.34 -71.63 -35.54
C LEU A 167 33.38 -72.30 -36.45
N SER A 168 34.43 -71.57 -36.83
CA SER A 168 35.71 -72.16 -37.20
C SER A 168 36.78 -71.69 -36.21
N ALA A 169 37.53 -72.64 -35.65
CA ALA A 169 38.35 -72.43 -34.47
C ALA A 169 39.83 -72.21 -34.82
N LEU A 170 40.47 -71.23 -34.17
CA LEU A 170 41.92 -71.11 -34.08
C LEU A 170 42.46 -72.01 -32.96
N ARG A 171 43.67 -72.56 -33.15
CA ARG A 171 44.33 -73.43 -32.16
C ARG A 171 45.26 -72.62 -31.25
N PRO A 172 45.50 -73.02 -29.99
CA PRO A 172 46.44 -72.33 -29.11
C PRO A 172 47.87 -72.40 -29.67
N GLY A 173 48.48 -71.24 -29.97
CA GLY A 173 49.91 -71.13 -30.29
C GLY A 173 50.26 -70.42 -31.61
N GLU A 174 49.31 -70.10 -32.49
CA GLU A 174 49.59 -69.34 -33.72
C GLU A 174 49.46 -67.82 -33.50
N VAL A 175 50.44 -67.08 -34.03
CA VAL A 175 50.46 -65.61 -34.06
C VAL A 175 50.19 -65.14 -35.49
N PRO A 176 49.04 -64.51 -35.80
CA PRO A 176 48.79 -63.94 -37.12
C PRO A 176 49.74 -62.76 -37.38
N GLN A 177 50.40 -62.76 -38.54
CA GLN A 177 51.31 -61.68 -38.92
C GLN A 177 50.57 -60.36 -39.11
N ARG A 178 51.15 -59.28 -38.57
CA ARG A 178 50.70 -57.91 -38.74
C ARG A 178 50.86 -57.49 -40.20
N VAL A 179 49.76 -57.44 -40.95
CA VAL A 179 49.69 -56.72 -42.23
C VAL A 179 49.55 -55.22 -41.90
N GLU A 180 50.58 -54.44 -42.18
CA GLU A 180 50.53 -52.98 -42.02
C GLU A 180 49.73 -52.34 -43.16
N ASN A 181 48.40 -52.36 -43.02
CA ASN A 181 47.57 -51.42 -43.76
C ASN A 181 47.83 -50.00 -43.23
N LYS A 182 48.45 -49.15 -44.06
CA LYS A 182 48.44 -47.70 -43.89
C LYS A 182 47.02 -47.17 -44.13
N THR A 183 46.16 -47.33 -43.14
CA THR A 183 44.85 -46.67 -43.12
C THR A 183 45.07 -45.20 -42.75
N SER A 184 44.49 -44.29 -43.53
CA SER A 184 44.48 -42.85 -43.25
C SER A 184 44.01 -42.55 -41.82
N PRO A 185 44.46 -41.44 -41.19
CA PRO A 185 43.94 -41.06 -39.88
C PRO A 185 42.42 -40.94 -39.96
N ALA A 186 41.72 -41.56 -39.01
CA ALA A 186 40.29 -41.31 -38.83
C ALA A 186 40.08 -39.80 -38.60
N PRO A 187 39.00 -39.20 -39.12
CA PRO A 187 38.67 -37.83 -38.76
C PRO A 187 38.59 -37.73 -37.23
N GLY A 188 39.25 -36.73 -36.66
CA GLY A 188 39.18 -36.49 -35.23
C GLY A 188 37.74 -36.23 -34.78
N LYS A 189 37.44 -36.47 -33.51
CA LYS A 189 36.14 -36.06 -32.95
C LYS A 189 35.95 -34.56 -33.22
N VAL A 190 34.78 -34.16 -33.74
CA VAL A 190 34.41 -32.74 -33.90
C VAL A 190 34.52 -32.08 -32.51
N PRO A 191 35.24 -30.93 -32.39
CA PRO A 191 35.31 -30.19 -31.14
C PRO A 191 33.93 -29.82 -30.61
N GLU A 192 33.72 -29.94 -29.31
CA GLU A 192 32.50 -29.44 -28.68
C GLU A 192 32.62 -27.92 -28.50
N VAL A 193 31.62 -27.15 -28.95
CA VAL A 193 31.63 -25.68 -28.85
C VAL A 193 30.69 -25.16 -27.78
N PHE A 194 31.13 -24.12 -27.09
CA PHE A 194 30.38 -23.34 -26.12
C PHE A 194 30.14 -21.95 -26.70
N ILE A 195 28.89 -21.49 -26.65
CA ILE A 195 28.45 -20.19 -27.14
C ILE A 195 27.64 -19.57 -26.02
N MET A 196 28.04 -18.40 -25.54
CA MET A 196 27.29 -17.66 -24.52
C MET A 196 26.23 -16.80 -25.19
N LEU A 197 24.99 -16.94 -24.73
CA LEU A 197 23.84 -16.22 -25.28
C LEU A 197 22.87 -15.89 -24.13
N PRO A 198 22.85 -14.65 -23.62
CA PRO A 198 21.93 -14.24 -22.56
C PRO A 198 20.51 -14.08 -23.12
N ASN A 199 19.51 -14.35 -22.28
CA ASN A 199 18.10 -14.19 -22.63
C ASN A 199 17.78 -12.75 -23.05
N ALA A 200 16.88 -12.58 -24.02
CA ALA A 200 16.36 -11.26 -24.38
C ALA A 200 15.04 -10.96 -23.64
N ARG A 201 14.43 -9.82 -23.94
CA ARG A 201 13.04 -9.51 -23.57
C ARG A 201 12.28 -8.99 -24.78
N ALA A 202 11.00 -9.37 -24.89
CA ALA A 202 10.11 -8.90 -25.94
C ALA A 202 9.92 -7.37 -25.83
N GLY A 203 10.03 -6.67 -26.96
CA GLY A 203 9.90 -5.21 -27.04
C GLY A 203 11.13 -4.40 -26.61
N GLU A 204 12.17 -5.01 -26.03
CA GLU A 204 13.41 -4.32 -25.65
C GLU A 204 14.51 -4.50 -26.73
N PRO A 205 15.34 -3.47 -27.00
CA PRO A 205 16.51 -3.63 -27.85
C PRO A 205 17.48 -4.67 -27.28
N TYR A 206 17.88 -5.61 -28.11
CA TYR A 206 18.87 -6.64 -27.83
C TYR A 206 20.08 -6.43 -28.73
N ASP A 207 21.28 -6.40 -28.14
CA ASP A 207 22.53 -6.19 -28.87
C ASP A 207 23.69 -6.89 -28.14
N VAL A 208 24.02 -8.10 -28.59
CA VAL A 208 25.01 -8.97 -27.92
C VAL A 208 26.05 -9.47 -28.91
N ARG A 209 27.32 -9.37 -28.54
CA ARG A 209 28.41 -10.01 -29.30
C ARG A 209 28.43 -11.51 -29.00
N LEU A 210 28.39 -12.34 -30.04
CA LEU A 210 28.47 -13.79 -29.89
C LEU A 210 29.93 -14.23 -29.84
N GLU A 211 30.27 -14.98 -28.81
CA GLU A 211 31.58 -15.59 -28.62
C GLU A 211 31.45 -17.11 -28.70
N ILE A 212 32.43 -17.77 -29.32
CA ILE A 212 32.51 -19.22 -29.49
C ILE A 212 33.84 -19.72 -28.97
N ALA A 213 33.81 -20.73 -28.10
CA ALA A 213 34.97 -21.43 -27.57
C ALA A 213 34.85 -22.93 -27.86
N THR A 214 35.97 -23.62 -28.10
CA THR A 214 36.00 -25.09 -28.23
C THR A 214 36.54 -25.74 -26.96
N ASP A 215 36.07 -26.95 -26.64
CA ASP A 215 36.61 -27.83 -25.60
C ASP A 215 38.12 -28.10 -25.72
N THR A 216 38.63 -28.04 -26.95
CA THR A 216 40.02 -28.33 -27.34
C THR A 216 40.90 -27.09 -27.50
N GLY A 217 40.35 -25.87 -27.30
CA GLY A 217 41.07 -24.61 -27.47
C GLY A 217 41.46 -24.28 -28.93
N VAL A 218 40.92 -25.02 -29.91
CA VAL A 218 41.04 -24.70 -31.33
C VAL A 218 40.19 -23.48 -31.65
N GLU A 219 40.78 -22.49 -32.32
CA GLU A 219 40.06 -21.30 -32.76
C GLU A 219 38.92 -21.65 -33.74
N ALA A 220 37.74 -21.12 -33.45
CA ALA A 220 36.51 -21.34 -34.21
C ALA A 220 35.85 -19.99 -34.52
N GLU A 221 35.15 -19.92 -35.65
CA GLU A 221 34.44 -18.72 -36.09
C GLU A 221 32.98 -19.05 -36.39
N ILE A 222 32.07 -18.19 -35.94
CA ILE A 222 30.66 -18.23 -36.30
C ILE A 222 30.52 -17.72 -37.73
N THR A 223 29.90 -18.51 -38.59
CA THR A 223 29.71 -18.22 -40.02
C THR A 223 28.28 -17.81 -40.35
N GLU A 224 27.29 -18.28 -39.58
CA GLU A 224 25.87 -17.99 -39.79
C GLU A 224 25.09 -18.23 -38.49
N VAL A 225 24.00 -17.48 -38.28
CA VAL A 225 23.11 -17.61 -37.13
C VAL A 225 21.68 -17.54 -37.63
N ASN A 226 20.93 -18.62 -37.46
CA ASN A 226 19.56 -18.75 -37.96
C ASN A 226 18.59 -19.12 -36.83
N PHE A 227 17.47 -18.41 -36.75
CA PHE A 227 16.35 -18.77 -35.89
C PHE A 227 15.36 -19.67 -36.67
N SER A 228 14.64 -20.53 -35.95
CA SER A 228 13.56 -21.33 -36.54
C SER A 228 12.34 -20.51 -36.99
N GLN A 229 12.23 -19.26 -36.52
CA GLN A 229 11.17 -18.29 -36.83
C GLN A 229 11.78 -16.89 -36.87
N ASP A 230 11.21 -15.97 -37.66
CA ASP A 230 11.59 -14.55 -37.58
C ASP A 230 11.07 -13.96 -36.27
N ILE A 231 11.98 -13.53 -35.41
CA ILE A 231 11.68 -12.89 -34.12
C ILE A 231 12.06 -11.41 -34.09
N GLY A 232 12.57 -10.83 -35.18
CA GLY A 232 13.07 -9.45 -35.19
C GLY A 232 14.51 -9.27 -34.70
N LEU A 233 15.33 -10.34 -34.75
CA LEU A 233 16.78 -10.30 -34.52
C LEU A 233 17.56 -10.67 -35.78
N ILE A 234 18.67 -9.97 -36.02
CA ILE A 234 19.57 -10.11 -37.17
C ILE A 234 21.00 -10.30 -36.65
N PHE A 235 21.78 -11.19 -37.28
CA PHE A 235 23.19 -11.37 -36.96
C PHE A 235 24.09 -10.64 -37.98
N ASP A 236 24.88 -9.68 -37.51
CA ASP A 236 25.98 -9.09 -38.27
C ASP A 236 27.25 -9.92 -38.10
N ILE A 237 27.70 -10.55 -39.19
CA ILE A 237 28.89 -11.39 -39.24
C ILE A 237 30.20 -10.59 -39.11
N ASN A 238 30.23 -9.33 -39.55
CA ASN A 238 31.42 -8.48 -39.51
C ASN A 238 31.71 -8.03 -38.07
N GLU A 239 30.67 -7.62 -37.35
CA GLU A 239 30.77 -7.23 -35.93
C GLU A 239 30.70 -8.44 -34.97
N ARG A 240 30.22 -9.59 -35.46
CA ARG A 240 29.85 -10.80 -34.69
C ARG A 240 28.78 -10.49 -33.63
N ARG A 241 27.79 -9.68 -33.99
CA ARG A 241 26.73 -9.21 -33.08
C ARG A 241 25.35 -9.70 -33.50
N LEU A 242 24.55 -10.10 -32.53
CA LEU A 242 23.14 -10.42 -32.68
C LEU A 242 22.33 -9.21 -32.17
N GLN A 243 21.58 -8.57 -33.07
CA GLN A 243 20.98 -7.25 -32.89
C GLN A 243 19.51 -7.21 -33.30
N GLY A 244 18.71 -6.40 -32.61
CA GLY A 244 17.33 -6.09 -33.01
C GLY A 244 16.41 -5.86 -31.82
N THR A 245 15.11 -6.07 -32.00
CA THR A 245 14.10 -5.97 -30.93
C THR A 245 13.15 -7.15 -31.06
N PRO A 246 13.17 -8.13 -30.13
CA PRO A 246 12.32 -9.30 -30.24
C PRO A 246 10.83 -8.94 -30.21
N GLY A 247 10.08 -9.35 -31.23
CA GLY A 247 8.64 -9.04 -31.34
C GLY A 247 7.74 -9.84 -30.39
N HIS A 248 8.17 -11.05 -30.01
CA HIS A 248 7.39 -11.98 -29.19
C HIS A 248 8.28 -12.71 -28.18
N SER A 249 7.72 -13.01 -27.01
CA SER A 249 8.35 -13.84 -25.99
C SER A 249 8.16 -15.33 -26.26
N GLY A 250 9.11 -16.13 -25.81
CA GLY A 250 9.05 -17.59 -25.90
C GLY A 250 10.45 -18.22 -26.01
N ASP A 251 10.43 -19.53 -26.23
CA ASP A 251 11.61 -20.35 -26.39
C ASP A 251 11.84 -20.64 -27.88
N PHE A 252 12.97 -20.17 -28.41
CA PHE A 252 13.29 -20.26 -29.84
C PHE A 252 14.51 -21.16 -30.07
N GLU A 253 14.40 -22.07 -31.03
CA GLU A 253 15.56 -22.84 -31.48
C GLU A 253 16.45 -21.95 -32.36
N LEU A 254 17.69 -21.76 -31.93
CA LEU A 254 18.73 -21.05 -32.66
C LEU A 254 19.77 -22.06 -33.19
N THR A 255 20.03 -22.02 -34.49
CA THR A 255 21.11 -22.80 -35.12
C THR A 255 22.28 -21.88 -35.45
N VAL A 256 23.42 -22.10 -34.80
CA VAL A 256 24.67 -21.38 -35.07
C VAL A 256 25.56 -22.27 -35.92
N LYS A 257 25.88 -21.81 -37.14
CA LYS A 257 26.89 -22.46 -37.99
C LYS A 257 28.26 -21.92 -37.65
N TRP A 258 29.25 -22.80 -37.63
CA TRP A 258 30.61 -22.46 -37.26
C TRP A 258 31.64 -23.33 -37.99
N SER A 259 32.86 -22.81 -38.09
CA SER A 259 34.00 -23.50 -38.68
C SER A 259 35.26 -23.30 -37.85
N CYS A 260 36.14 -24.29 -37.85
CA CYS A 260 37.48 -24.19 -37.29
C CYS A 260 38.52 -24.70 -38.30
N SER A 261 39.80 -24.71 -37.91
CA SER A 261 40.89 -25.16 -38.79
C SER A 261 40.82 -26.66 -39.12
N SER A 262 40.23 -27.49 -38.24
CA SER A 262 40.14 -28.95 -38.41
C SER A 262 38.81 -29.43 -39.02
N HIS A 263 37.73 -28.68 -38.85
CA HIS A 263 36.39 -29.03 -39.31
C HIS A 263 35.69 -27.80 -39.91
N ARG A 264 35.20 -27.92 -41.14
CA ARG A 264 34.38 -26.90 -41.82
C ARG A 264 32.91 -27.28 -41.75
N ASP A 265 32.05 -26.26 -41.79
CA ASP A 265 30.60 -26.38 -41.93
C ASP A 265 29.93 -27.25 -40.84
N ASN A 266 30.18 -26.90 -39.58
CA ASN A 266 29.54 -27.52 -38.42
C ASN A 266 28.35 -26.67 -37.95
N GLU A 267 27.42 -27.27 -37.21
CA GLU A 267 26.27 -26.58 -36.62
C GLU A 267 26.17 -26.90 -35.12
N LYS A 268 25.74 -25.92 -34.31
CA LYS A 268 25.25 -26.15 -32.94
C LYS A 268 23.87 -25.54 -32.79
N LYS A 269 22.93 -26.33 -32.26
CA LYS A 269 21.62 -25.87 -31.82
C LYS A 269 21.69 -25.38 -30.37
N LEU A 270 21.00 -24.28 -30.10
CA LEU A 270 20.88 -23.61 -28.81
C LEU A 270 19.40 -23.28 -28.56
N LEU A 271 19.00 -23.24 -27.29
CA LEU A 271 17.73 -22.66 -26.89
C LEU A 271 17.95 -21.17 -26.59
N PHE A 272 17.19 -20.29 -27.24
CA PHE A 272 17.21 -18.86 -26.99
C PHE A 272 15.88 -18.43 -26.37
N VAL A 273 15.93 -17.93 -25.14
CA VAL A 273 14.74 -17.52 -24.40
C VAL A 273 14.56 -16.00 -24.54
N VAL A 274 13.39 -15.60 -25.02
CA VAL A 274 12.93 -14.21 -24.99
C VAL A 274 11.88 -14.08 -23.89
N ASN A 275 12.22 -13.39 -22.80
CA ASN A 275 11.28 -13.17 -21.70
C ASN A 275 10.12 -12.25 -22.16
N PRO A 276 8.90 -12.42 -21.63
CA PRO A 276 7.81 -11.45 -21.82
C PRO A 276 8.14 -10.09 -21.21
N ASP A 277 7.50 -9.03 -21.70
CA ASP A 277 7.38 -7.79 -20.94
C ASP A 277 6.63 -8.10 -19.64
N PRO A 278 7.21 -7.83 -18.44
CA PRO A 278 6.51 -8.01 -17.17
C PRO A 278 5.15 -7.31 -17.12
N LYS A 279 4.96 -6.20 -17.87
CA LYS A 279 3.69 -5.50 -17.96
C LYS A 279 2.62 -6.29 -18.71
N SER A 280 2.98 -7.05 -19.75
CA SER A 280 2.01 -7.84 -20.53
C SER A 280 1.47 -9.08 -19.80
N LEU A 281 2.05 -9.43 -18.65
CA LEU A 281 1.57 -10.52 -17.79
C LEU A 281 0.38 -10.10 -16.92
N TRP A 282 0.20 -8.79 -16.69
CA TRP A 282 -0.90 -8.26 -15.90
C TRP A 282 -2.20 -8.27 -16.69
N LYS A 283 -3.28 -8.69 -16.02
CA LYS A 283 -4.63 -8.74 -16.57
C LYS A 283 -5.49 -7.74 -15.81
N VAL A 284 -6.44 -7.12 -16.51
CA VAL A 284 -7.48 -6.31 -15.88
C VAL A 284 -8.77 -7.14 -15.90
N ILE A 285 -9.07 -7.79 -14.77
CA ILE A 285 -10.29 -8.57 -14.57
C ILE A 285 -11.19 -7.76 -13.65
N ASP A 286 -12.43 -7.52 -14.06
CA ASP A 286 -13.42 -6.86 -13.22
C ASP A 286 -13.97 -7.83 -12.17
N PRO A 287 -14.26 -7.34 -10.95
CA PRO A 287 -14.76 -8.20 -9.89
C PRO A 287 -16.25 -8.48 -10.06
N PRO A 288 -16.80 -9.57 -9.48
CA PRO A 288 -18.22 -9.91 -9.64
C PRO A 288 -19.13 -8.81 -9.11
N SER A 289 -20.05 -8.32 -9.95
CA SER A 289 -20.96 -7.20 -9.63
C SER A 289 -21.98 -7.51 -8.54
N ASP A 290 -22.18 -8.79 -8.24
CA ASP A 290 -23.10 -9.35 -7.25
C ASP A 290 -22.41 -9.78 -5.94
N ALA A 291 -21.08 -9.61 -5.84
CA ALA A 291 -20.34 -9.94 -4.62
C ALA A 291 -20.73 -9.01 -3.44
N PRO A 292 -20.74 -9.52 -2.20
CA PRO A 292 -20.99 -8.70 -1.01
C PRO A 292 -19.91 -7.63 -0.84
N PHE A 293 -20.30 -6.50 -0.25
CA PHE A 293 -19.44 -5.33 -0.03
C PHE A 293 -18.78 -4.82 -1.33
N TYR A 294 -19.58 -4.72 -2.41
CA TYR A 294 -19.11 -4.20 -3.69
C TYR A 294 -18.46 -2.81 -3.54
N LYS A 295 -17.20 -2.68 -3.94
CA LYS A 295 -16.44 -1.41 -3.98
C LYS A 295 -16.05 -1.09 -5.42
N LYS A 296 -16.00 0.19 -5.80
CA LYS A 296 -15.53 0.59 -7.13
C LYS A 296 -14.00 0.42 -7.22
N SER A 297 -13.49 0.07 -8.40
CA SER A 297 -12.05 -0.02 -8.66
C SER A 297 -11.32 1.32 -8.56
N ILE A 298 -12.05 2.43 -8.72
CA ILE A 298 -11.55 3.81 -8.67
C ILE A 298 -12.55 4.63 -7.86
N ASP A 299 -12.05 5.47 -6.97
CA ASP A 299 -12.82 6.51 -6.30
C ASP A 299 -11.94 7.74 -6.01
N HIS A 300 -12.52 8.95 -6.04
CA HIS A 300 -11.80 10.18 -5.77
C HIS A 300 -12.77 11.31 -5.35
N GLN A 301 -12.29 12.24 -4.54
CA GLN A 301 -13.06 13.36 -4.01
C GLN A 301 -12.17 14.58 -3.80
N SER A 302 -12.70 15.79 -3.98
CA SER A 302 -12.02 17.03 -3.60
C SER A 302 -12.88 17.93 -2.72
N VAL A 303 -12.21 18.76 -1.93
CA VAL A 303 -12.76 19.93 -1.24
C VAL A 303 -11.95 21.14 -1.68
N CYS A 304 -12.63 22.13 -2.25
CA CYS A 304 -12.06 23.41 -2.63
C CYS A 304 -12.96 24.50 -2.03
N ARG A 305 -12.64 24.95 -0.80
CA ARG A 305 -13.48 25.89 -0.03
C ARG A 305 -12.64 26.75 0.89
N SER A 306 -13.02 28.01 1.06
CA SER A 306 -12.45 28.88 2.11
C SER A 306 -10.92 28.99 2.09
N GLY A 307 -10.30 28.89 0.90
CA GLY A 307 -8.83 28.90 0.72
C GLY A 307 -8.13 27.59 1.08
N ILE A 308 -8.88 26.52 1.36
CA ILE A 308 -8.38 25.17 1.63
C ILE A 308 -8.63 24.28 0.42
N HIS A 309 -7.57 23.61 -0.04
CA HIS A 309 -7.62 22.62 -1.11
C HIS A 309 -7.24 21.25 -0.57
N ILE A 310 -8.13 20.27 -0.77
CA ILE A 310 -7.93 18.88 -0.38
C ILE A 310 -8.36 18.00 -1.56
N ALA A 311 -7.57 16.99 -1.89
CA ALA A 311 -7.90 15.99 -2.88
C ALA A 311 -7.53 14.60 -2.36
N GLY A 312 -8.50 13.69 -2.35
CA GLY A 312 -8.32 12.27 -2.08
C GLY A 312 -8.56 11.45 -3.33
N ALA A 313 -7.77 10.41 -3.52
CA ALA A 313 -7.87 9.48 -4.64
C ALA A 313 -7.49 8.08 -4.18
N SER A 314 -8.19 7.06 -4.70
CA SER A 314 -8.00 5.67 -4.33
C SER A 314 -8.25 4.74 -5.52
N ARG A 315 -7.27 3.89 -5.85
CA ARG A 315 -7.24 3.04 -7.04
C ARG A 315 -6.91 1.59 -6.69
N ARG A 316 -7.61 0.66 -7.35
CA ARG A 316 -7.35 -0.78 -7.29
C ARG A 316 -5.94 -1.13 -7.81
N GLY A 317 -5.24 -1.96 -7.06
CA GLY A 317 -3.93 -2.50 -7.36
C GLY A 317 -3.93 -3.51 -8.51
N ARG A 318 -2.75 -3.71 -9.10
CA ARG A 318 -2.52 -4.69 -10.16
C ARG A 318 -2.65 -6.13 -9.69
N SER A 319 -2.26 -6.41 -8.44
CA SER A 319 -2.50 -7.71 -7.80
C SER A 319 -3.98 -8.07 -7.83
N HIS A 320 -4.82 -7.12 -7.42
CA HIS A 320 -6.28 -7.24 -7.39
C HIS A 320 -6.93 -7.25 -8.77
N GLU A 321 -6.47 -6.41 -9.70
CA GLU A 321 -6.87 -6.47 -11.12
C GLU A 321 -6.58 -7.84 -11.75
N HIS A 322 -5.44 -8.48 -11.45
CA HIS A 322 -5.06 -9.75 -12.04
C HIS A 322 -5.94 -10.93 -11.60
N VAL A 323 -6.37 -10.94 -10.35
CA VAL A 323 -7.20 -12.02 -9.77
C VAL A 323 -8.70 -11.74 -9.85
N GLY A 324 -9.10 -10.54 -10.28
CA GLY A 324 -10.51 -10.13 -10.29
C GLY A 324 -11.07 -9.86 -8.89
N SER A 325 -10.22 -9.47 -7.92
CA SER A 325 -10.68 -8.98 -6.63
C SER A 325 -10.96 -7.47 -6.68
N PHE A 326 -11.44 -6.94 -5.57
CA PHE A 326 -11.79 -5.54 -5.43
C PHE A 326 -10.60 -4.71 -4.95
N ARG A 327 -10.80 -3.39 -4.92
CA ARG A 327 -10.01 -2.52 -4.06
C ARG A 327 -10.45 -2.75 -2.60
N ASP A 328 -9.48 -3.04 -1.75
CA ASP A 328 -9.63 -3.21 -0.31
C ASP A 328 -9.27 -1.91 0.45
N ASP A 329 -8.47 -1.01 -0.11
CA ASP A 329 -8.27 0.37 0.38
C ASP A 329 -9.56 1.20 0.56
N ASP A 330 -9.55 2.12 1.53
CA ASP A 330 -10.51 3.20 1.68
C ASP A 330 -9.93 4.51 2.26
N TYR A 331 -10.71 5.59 2.19
CA TYR A 331 -10.31 6.91 2.71
C TYR A 331 -11.49 7.75 3.19
N TYR A 332 -11.20 8.79 3.97
CA TYR A 332 -12.17 9.80 4.40
C TYR A 332 -11.55 11.18 4.32
N LEU A 333 -12.27 12.15 3.75
CA LEU A 333 -11.93 13.56 3.83
C LEU A 333 -13.18 14.42 4.08
N ASN A 334 -13.07 15.36 5.01
CA ASN A 334 -14.15 16.31 5.30
C ASN A 334 -13.59 17.62 5.86
N PHE A 335 -14.31 18.72 5.65
CA PHE A 335 -13.92 20.07 6.04
C PHE A 335 -15.12 20.83 6.61
N SER A 336 -14.90 21.53 7.72
CA SER A 336 -15.92 22.35 8.38
C SER A 336 -15.70 23.82 8.04
N ASP A 337 -16.54 24.39 7.17
CA ASP A 337 -16.56 25.84 6.92
C ASP A 337 -16.81 26.67 8.22
N VAL A 338 -17.45 26.06 9.25
CA VAL A 338 -17.77 26.71 10.52
C VAL A 338 -16.56 26.81 11.46
N SER A 339 -15.76 25.74 11.58
CA SER A 339 -14.64 25.69 12.51
C SER A 339 -13.26 25.82 11.84
N GLY A 340 -13.19 25.62 10.53
CA GLY A 340 -11.96 25.54 9.73
C GLY A 340 -11.16 24.25 9.93
N TRP A 341 -11.68 23.28 10.67
CA TRP A 341 -11.03 21.97 10.82
C TRP A 341 -11.29 21.07 9.62
N SER A 342 -10.25 20.35 9.20
CA SER A 342 -10.33 19.22 8.27
C SER A 342 -10.04 17.92 9.01
N VAL A 343 -10.71 16.84 8.61
CA VAL A 343 -10.44 15.47 9.06
C VAL A 343 -10.11 14.64 7.83
N LEU A 344 -8.90 14.08 7.81
CA LEU A 344 -8.33 13.30 6.71
C LEU A 344 -7.95 11.92 7.24
N LEU A 345 -8.20 10.86 6.49
CA LEU A 345 -7.86 9.50 6.89
C LEU A 345 -7.67 8.61 5.66
N VAL A 346 -6.68 7.71 5.72
CA VAL A 346 -6.52 6.59 4.79
C VAL A 346 -6.44 5.28 5.58
N ALA A 347 -6.98 4.21 4.99
CA ALA A 347 -6.99 2.87 5.58
C ALA A 347 -6.76 1.82 4.49
N ASP A 348 -5.62 1.15 4.54
CA ASP A 348 -5.36 -0.07 3.76
C ASP A 348 -6.15 -1.24 4.35
N GLY A 349 -6.77 -2.05 3.49
CA GLY A 349 -7.44 -3.28 3.87
C GLY A 349 -6.53 -4.48 3.61
N ALA A 350 -6.08 -5.15 4.68
CA ALA A 350 -5.09 -6.23 4.61
C ALA A 350 -5.45 -7.31 3.56
N GLY A 351 -4.67 -7.45 2.49
CA GLY A 351 -4.94 -8.43 1.41
C GLY A 351 -4.97 -9.92 1.82
N SER A 352 -4.61 -10.23 3.09
CA SER A 352 -4.78 -11.56 3.69
C SER A 352 -6.14 -11.78 4.38
N ALA A 353 -6.97 -10.74 4.50
CA ALA A 353 -8.24 -10.72 5.22
C ALA A 353 -9.44 -10.64 4.25
N LYS A 354 -10.30 -11.65 4.27
CA LYS A 354 -11.39 -11.88 3.30
C LYS A 354 -12.37 -10.70 3.08
N TYR A 355 -12.58 -9.88 4.10
CA TYR A 355 -13.47 -8.72 4.15
C TYR A 355 -12.72 -7.44 4.57
N SER A 356 -11.40 -7.41 4.38
CA SER A 356 -10.52 -6.23 4.45
C SER A 356 -11.18 -4.93 4.00
N ARG A 357 -11.79 -4.92 2.81
CA ARG A 357 -12.46 -3.76 2.19
C ARG A 357 -13.62 -3.18 2.99
N GLU A 358 -14.30 -4.03 3.74
CA GLU A 358 -15.43 -3.64 4.58
C GLU A 358 -14.89 -3.17 5.94
N GLY A 359 -13.79 -3.77 6.41
CA GLY A 359 -13.00 -3.23 7.52
C GLY A 359 -12.55 -1.79 7.27
N SER A 360 -11.82 -1.55 6.18
CA SER A 360 -11.31 -0.21 5.82
C SER A 360 -12.42 0.81 5.62
N ARG A 361 -13.54 0.43 5.00
CA ARG A 361 -14.75 1.26 4.87
C ARG A 361 -15.36 1.60 6.23
N ILE A 362 -15.59 0.60 7.09
CA ILE A 362 -16.11 0.79 8.45
C ILE A 362 -15.20 1.70 9.27
N VAL A 363 -13.88 1.51 9.20
CA VAL A 363 -12.90 2.35 9.90
C VAL A 363 -12.96 3.79 9.41
N SER A 364 -12.90 3.99 8.10
CA SER A 364 -12.88 5.31 7.47
C SER A 364 -14.14 6.12 7.78
N GLU A 365 -15.31 5.50 7.63
CA GLU A 365 -16.59 6.13 7.98
C GLU A 365 -16.74 6.36 9.49
N THR A 366 -16.40 5.37 10.33
CA THR A 366 -16.62 5.48 11.80
C THR A 366 -15.70 6.53 12.40
N VAL A 367 -14.39 6.45 12.14
CA VAL A 367 -13.40 7.37 12.70
C VAL A 367 -13.56 8.75 12.10
N GLY A 368 -13.69 8.84 10.77
CA GLY A 368 -13.84 10.10 10.05
C GLY A 368 -15.06 10.89 10.52
N ASN A 369 -16.24 10.27 10.53
CA ASN A 369 -17.47 10.94 10.97
C ASN A 369 -17.47 11.25 12.47
N TYR A 370 -16.94 10.35 13.33
CA TYR A 370 -16.83 10.65 14.76
C TYR A 370 -15.97 11.88 14.99
N LEU A 371 -14.73 11.91 14.48
CA LEU A 371 -13.82 13.04 14.65
C LEU A 371 -14.42 14.32 14.06
N PHE A 372 -14.94 14.28 12.83
CA PHE A 372 -15.57 15.44 12.20
C PHE A 372 -16.72 16.00 13.05
N ASN A 373 -17.52 15.13 13.65
CA ASN A 373 -18.60 15.54 14.55
C ASN A 373 -18.11 16.18 15.85
N GLN A 374 -16.93 15.83 16.38
CA GLN A 374 -16.35 16.52 17.54
C GLN A 374 -15.79 17.91 17.14
N PHE A 375 -15.01 17.97 16.06
CA PHE A 375 -14.28 19.17 15.65
C PHE A 375 -15.12 20.24 14.94
N LYS A 376 -16.32 19.92 14.46
CA LYS A 376 -17.26 20.91 13.89
C LYS A 376 -18.07 21.69 14.94
N THR A 377 -17.97 21.36 16.22
CA THR A 377 -18.73 22.00 17.31
C THR A 377 -18.01 23.21 17.93
N GLU A 378 -18.68 23.90 18.86
CA GLU A 378 -18.07 24.91 19.73
C GLU A 378 -16.82 24.39 20.46
N LYS A 379 -16.77 23.10 20.82
CA LYS A 379 -15.59 22.50 21.44
C LYS A 379 -14.39 22.48 20.49
N GLY A 380 -14.62 22.21 19.20
CA GLY A 380 -13.60 22.33 18.15
C GLY A 380 -13.06 23.76 18.01
N LEU A 381 -13.91 24.78 18.17
CA LEU A 381 -13.49 26.19 18.20
C LEU A 381 -12.69 26.53 19.47
N GLU A 382 -13.08 26.03 20.65
CA GLU A 382 -12.28 26.18 21.87
C GLU A 382 -10.87 25.60 21.69
N ILE A 383 -10.77 24.37 21.20
CA ILE A 383 -9.50 23.69 20.94
C ILE A 383 -8.68 24.44 19.89
N LYS A 384 -9.30 24.96 18.82
CA LYS A 384 -8.63 25.86 17.85
C LYS A 384 -8.03 27.08 18.54
N ASN A 385 -8.76 27.76 19.42
CA ASN A 385 -8.27 28.92 20.17
C ASN A 385 -7.15 28.57 21.19
N ARG A 386 -7.02 27.31 21.61
CA ARG A 386 -5.84 26.79 22.34
C ARG A 386 -4.67 26.58 21.39
N VAL A 387 -4.90 25.98 20.22
CA VAL A 387 -3.88 25.79 19.17
C VAL A 387 -3.28 27.13 18.71
N LEU A 388 -4.11 28.16 18.53
CA LEU A 388 -3.64 29.50 18.12
C LEU A 388 -2.70 30.15 19.16
N ARG A 389 -2.91 29.89 20.46
CA ARG A 389 -2.08 30.44 21.56
C ARG A 389 -0.81 29.63 21.83
N TRP A 390 -0.83 28.31 21.56
CA TRP A 390 0.30 27.36 21.55
C TRP A 390 1.33 27.41 22.69
N ASN A 391 0.97 27.90 23.87
CA ASN A 391 1.80 27.82 25.07
C ASN A 391 1.77 26.41 25.69
N SER A 392 2.67 26.12 26.63
CA SER A 392 2.82 24.77 27.23
C SER A 392 1.58 24.24 27.99
N GLU A 393 0.69 25.12 28.46
CA GLU A 393 -0.57 24.70 29.09
C GLU A 393 -1.61 24.31 28.04
N ASP A 394 -1.80 25.17 27.04
CA ASP A 394 -2.71 24.91 25.92
C ASP A 394 -2.27 23.70 25.08
N GLN A 395 -0.96 23.49 24.86
CA GLN A 395 -0.43 22.29 24.22
C GLN A 395 -0.81 21.01 24.98
N ARG A 396 -0.77 21.01 26.32
CA ARG A 396 -1.19 19.87 27.14
C ARG A 396 -2.69 19.61 27.01
N ALA A 397 -3.52 20.66 27.09
CA ALA A 397 -4.97 20.54 26.93
C ALA A 397 -5.37 20.05 25.52
N VAL A 398 -4.67 20.50 24.47
CA VAL A 398 -4.84 20.00 23.10
C VAL A 398 -4.42 18.53 23.01
N TRP A 399 -3.27 18.15 23.57
CA TRP A 399 -2.82 16.76 23.59
C TRP A 399 -3.82 15.82 24.27
N GLU A 400 -4.32 16.18 25.45
CA GLU A 400 -5.32 15.41 26.20
C GLU A 400 -6.62 15.22 25.39
N PHE A 401 -7.09 16.28 24.72
CA PHE A 401 -8.26 16.24 23.84
C PHE A 401 -8.05 15.33 22.62
N MET A 402 -6.92 15.46 21.93
CA MET A 402 -6.56 14.64 20.76
C MET A 402 -6.44 13.16 21.17
N ASN A 403 -5.72 12.87 22.24
CA ASN A 403 -5.53 11.52 22.77
C ASN A 403 -6.86 10.87 23.19
N HIS A 404 -7.77 11.63 23.82
CA HIS A 404 -9.10 11.13 24.14
C HIS A 404 -9.88 10.78 22.85
N HIS A 405 -10.02 11.71 21.91
CA HIS A 405 -10.88 11.49 20.75
C HIS A 405 -10.33 10.49 19.73
N PHE A 406 -9.01 10.41 19.51
CA PHE A 406 -8.44 9.33 18.69
C PHE A 406 -8.67 7.95 19.33
N ARG A 407 -8.52 7.83 20.66
CA ARG A 407 -8.79 6.58 21.39
C ARG A 407 -10.26 6.18 21.30
N GLN A 408 -11.19 7.13 21.46
CA GLN A 408 -12.63 6.83 21.33
C GLN A 408 -13.01 6.45 19.90
N ALA A 409 -12.52 7.18 18.89
CA ALA A 409 -12.78 6.86 17.49
C ALA A 409 -12.30 5.44 17.12
N ALA A 410 -11.10 5.08 17.55
CA ALA A 410 -10.52 3.76 17.32
C ALA A 410 -11.32 2.64 18.03
N VAL A 411 -11.76 2.85 19.28
CA VAL A 411 -12.61 1.89 20.02
C VAL A 411 -13.97 1.71 19.32
N LEU A 412 -14.60 2.79 18.86
CA LEU A 412 -15.86 2.72 18.11
C LEU A 412 -15.70 1.92 16.81
N ALA A 413 -14.61 2.15 16.07
CA ALA A 413 -14.32 1.40 14.85
C ALA A 413 -14.12 -0.11 15.12
N VAL A 414 -13.35 -0.49 16.14
CA VAL A 414 -13.17 -1.90 16.54
C VAL A 414 -14.51 -2.55 16.94
N ASN A 415 -15.39 -1.83 17.63
CA ASN A 415 -16.72 -2.32 17.98
C ASN A 415 -17.61 -2.50 16.73
N ASN A 416 -17.54 -1.59 15.76
CA ASN A 416 -18.29 -1.68 14.51
C ASN A 416 -17.79 -2.84 13.63
N ILE A 417 -16.46 -3.03 13.51
CA ILE A 417 -15.87 -4.22 12.86
C ILE A 417 -16.34 -5.50 13.56
N SER A 418 -16.31 -5.53 14.89
CA SER A 418 -16.77 -6.70 15.66
C SER A 418 -18.24 -7.02 15.40
N SER A 419 -19.07 -5.99 15.21
CA SER A 419 -20.48 -6.13 14.89
C SER A 419 -20.71 -6.63 13.45
N ALA A 420 -19.96 -6.11 12.48
CA ALA A 420 -19.98 -6.59 11.09
C ALA A 420 -19.49 -8.04 10.97
N ALA A 421 -18.47 -8.43 11.74
CA ALA A 421 -17.98 -9.81 11.78
C ALA A 421 -19.02 -10.79 12.34
N ILE A 422 -19.78 -10.40 13.37
CA ILE A 422 -20.90 -11.19 13.89
C ILE A 422 -22.01 -11.34 12.83
N LEU A 423 -22.37 -10.25 12.14
CA LEU A 423 -23.40 -10.27 11.08
C LEU A 423 -22.97 -11.08 9.84
N ALA A 424 -21.68 -11.14 9.55
CA ALA A 424 -21.11 -11.93 8.45
C ALA A 424 -20.77 -13.38 8.83
N GLU A 425 -21.07 -13.80 10.06
CA GLU A 425 -20.71 -15.11 10.66
C GLU A 425 -19.21 -15.48 10.51
N ASP A 426 -18.34 -14.47 10.59
CA ASP A 426 -16.89 -14.60 10.33
C ASP A 426 -16.06 -13.99 11.48
N LYS A 427 -14.74 -14.09 11.40
CA LYS A 427 -13.81 -13.61 12.44
C LYS A 427 -13.56 -12.11 12.27
N VAL A 428 -13.35 -11.39 13.39
CA VAL A 428 -12.91 -9.98 13.39
C VAL A 428 -11.66 -9.77 12.53
N LYS A 429 -10.70 -10.71 12.57
CA LYS A 429 -9.48 -10.69 11.75
C LYS A 429 -9.74 -10.79 10.23
N SER A 430 -10.92 -11.24 9.81
CA SER A 430 -11.31 -11.21 8.39
C SER A 430 -11.58 -9.79 7.88
N PHE A 431 -11.62 -8.78 8.75
CA PHE A 431 -11.84 -7.36 8.45
C PHE A 431 -10.61 -6.50 8.84
N SER A 432 -9.41 -7.09 8.92
CA SER A 432 -8.20 -6.36 9.30
C SER A 432 -7.86 -5.23 8.33
N THR A 433 -7.50 -4.08 8.88
CA THR A 433 -7.22 -2.84 8.15
C THR A 433 -6.32 -1.91 9.00
N THR A 434 -5.55 -1.04 8.35
CA THR A 434 -4.75 0.00 9.01
C THR A 434 -5.61 1.23 9.37
N LEU A 435 -5.03 2.19 10.11
CA LEU A 435 -5.67 3.46 10.43
C LEU A 435 -4.64 4.58 10.50
N LEU A 436 -4.57 5.39 9.44
CA LEU A 436 -3.78 6.62 9.39
C LEU A 436 -4.74 7.80 9.31
N ALA A 437 -4.85 8.57 10.40
CA ALA A 437 -5.80 9.68 10.51
C ALA A 437 -5.08 10.99 10.87
N THR A 438 -5.61 12.13 10.43
CA THR A 438 -5.12 13.46 10.79
C THR A 438 -6.28 14.46 10.91
N VAL A 439 -6.24 15.26 11.97
CA VAL A 439 -7.12 16.40 12.21
C VAL A 439 -6.28 17.67 12.13
N THR A 440 -6.65 18.60 11.25
CA THR A 440 -5.77 19.69 10.82
C THR A 440 -6.53 20.99 10.53
N PHE A 441 -5.85 22.13 10.65
CA PHE A 441 -6.31 23.40 10.07
C PHE A 441 -5.11 24.29 9.68
N ARG A 442 -5.34 25.20 8.72
CA ARG A 442 -4.42 26.29 8.39
C ARG A 442 -4.85 27.60 9.04
N ASP A 443 -3.88 28.40 9.45
CA ASP A 443 -4.04 29.78 9.93
C ASP A 443 -2.94 30.65 9.32
N GLY A 444 -3.26 31.33 8.21
CA GLY A 444 -2.27 32.03 7.39
C GLY A 444 -1.19 31.07 6.87
N ALA A 445 0.07 31.33 7.24
CA ALA A 445 1.22 30.50 6.87
C ALA A 445 1.43 29.29 7.80
N ASP A 446 0.72 29.23 8.94
CA ASP A 446 0.83 28.13 9.89
C ASP A 446 -0.12 26.98 9.51
N LEU A 447 0.36 25.75 9.63
CA LEU A 447 -0.47 24.54 9.65
C LEU A 447 -0.34 23.87 11.01
N PHE A 448 -1.48 23.57 11.63
CA PHE A 448 -1.56 22.67 12.76
C PHE A 448 -2.04 21.29 12.29
N ALA A 449 -1.37 20.23 12.74
CA ALA A 449 -1.86 18.87 12.57
C ALA A 449 -1.76 18.08 13.88
N ALA A 450 -2.77 17.26 14.14
CA ALA A 450 -2.73 16.14 15.07
C ALA A 450 -3.01 14.86 14.28
N SER A 451 -2.09 13.90 14.31
CA SER A 451 -2.18 12.63 13.60
C SER A 451 -2.30 11.46 14.55
N PHE A 452 -2.85 10.34 14.06
CA PHE A 452 -2.79 9.02 14.67
C PHE A 452 -2.33 8.02 13.60
N TRP A 453 -1.38 7.15 13.96
CA TRP A 453 -0.73 6.22 13.03
C TRP A 453 -0.75 4.78 13.56
N LEU A 454 -1.36 3.89 12.78
CA LEU A 454 -1.42 2.45 13.02
C LEU A 454 -1.38 1.72 11.68
N GLY A 455 -0.20 1.23 11.29
CA GLY A 455 0.08 0.68 9.97
C GLY A 455 1.41 1.18 9.40
N ASP A 456 1.62 0.89 8.12
CA ASP A 456 2.85 1.00 7.33
C ASP A 456 2.78 2.02 6.18
N GLY A 457 1.60 2.53 5.83
CA GLY A 457 1.46 3.75 5.02
C GLY A 457 2.12 4.98 5.67
N ALA A 458 2.00 6.17 5.07
CA ALA A 458 2.70 7.38 5.53
C ALA A 458 1.80 8.60 5.79
N ILE A 459 2.15 9.40 6.81
CA ILE A 459 1.63 10.75 7.05
C ILE A 459 2.80 11.75 7.14
N ALA A 460 2.79 12.83 6.36
CA ALA A 460 3.82 13.87 6.47
C ALA A 460 3.32 15.29 6.15
N ALA A 461 3.88 16.27 6.88
CA ALA A 461 3.82 17.68 6.52
C ALA A 461 5.12 18.08 5.81
N TYR A 462 5.01 18.57 4.57
CA TYR A 462 6.12 18.91 3.69
C TYR A 462 6.16 20.41 3.35
N GLY A 463 7.34 21.01 3.42
CA GLY A 463 7.58 22.37 2.94
C GLY A 463 8.56 23.18 3.79
N PRO A 464 9.34 24.10 3.17
CA PRO A 464 9.69 24.11 1.74
C PRO A 464 10.50 22.86 1.32
N ALA A 465 10.93 22.79 0.06
CA ALA A 465 11.80 21.71 -0.43
C ALA A 465 13.03 21.48 0.47
N GLY A 466 13.39 20.22 0.65
CA GLY A 466 14.38 19.75 1.62
C GLY A 466 13.89 19.73 3.08
N LYS A 467 12.62 20.07 3.37
CA LYS A 467 12.03 19.94 4.71
C LYS A 467 10.76 19.09 4.70
N VAL A 468 10.77 18.06 5.54
CA VAL A 468 9.62 17.20 5.81
C VAL A 468 9.48 16.98 7.32
N ARG A 469 8.26 16.66 7.76
CA ARG A 469 7.92 16.21 9.10
C ARG A 469 7.03 14.99 8.97
N VAL A 470 7.60 13.81 9.18
CA VAL A 470 6.83 12.57 9.28
C VAL A 470 6.02 12.64 10.58
N LEU A 471 4.70 12.48 10.49
CA LEU A 471 3.77 12.73 11.60
C LEU A 471 3.40 11.45 12.36
N GLY A 472 4.41 10.65 12.67
CA GLY A 472 4.31 9.38 13.39
C GLY A 472 5.49 8.48 13.09
N THR A 473 5.38 7.22 13.51
CA THR A 473 6.35 6.16 13.23
C THR A 473 5.58 5.01 12.60
N PRO A 474 6.04 4.44 11.47
CA PRO A 474 5.50 3.20 10.93
C PRO A 474 5.46 2.11 11.99
N ASP A 475 4.36 1.38 12.07
CA ASP A 475 4.18 0.30 13.05
C ASP A 475 4.44 -1.05 12.39
N SER A 476 5.68 -1.22 11.92
CA SER A 476 6.22 -2.55 11.65
C SER A 476 6.27 -3.32 12.97
N GLY A 477 5.60 -4.46 13.04
CA GLY A 477 5.46 -5.31 14.23
C GLY A 477 6.76 -5.95 14.70
N GLU A 478 6.66 -7.04 15.46
CA GLU A 478 7.82 -7.69 16.11
C GLU A 478 8.86 -8.23 15.10
N TYR A 479 8.48 -8.38 13.84
CA TYR A 479 9.34 -8.78 12.73
C TYR A 479 9.33 -7.71 11.62
N ALA A 480 10.49 -7.50 10.99
CA ALA A 480 10.61 -6.59 9.86
C ALA A 480 9.63 -6.99 8.73
N GLY A 481 8.80 -6.04 8.28
CA GLY A 481 7.77 -6.27 7.27
C GLY A 481 6.43 -6.82 7.81
N GLN A 482 6.17 -6.79 9.11
CA GLN A 482 4.86 -7.13 9.67
C GLN A 482 3.98 -5.88 9.85
N THR A 483 2.85 -5.76 9.15
CA THR A 483 1.87 -4.70 9.41
C THR A 483 1.12 -4.92 10.73
N ARG A 484 0.91 -3.87 11.53
CA ARG A 484 0.00 -3.88 12.69
C ARG A 484 -1.31 -3.16 12.39
N PHE A 485 -2.42 -3.91 12.51
CA PHE A 485 -3.77 -3.48 12.14
C PHE A 485 -4.58 -2.95 13.34
N LEU A 486 -5.72 -2.33 13.05
CA LEU A 486 -6.68 -1.88 14.05
C LEU A 486 -7.48 -3.04 14.63
N ASP A 487 -7.24 -3.36 15.90
CA ASP A 487 -7.96 -4.38 16.66
C ASP A 487 -8.11 -4.02 18.16
N ALA A 488 -8.68 -4.95 18.93
CA ALA A 488 -8.91 -4.80 20.37
C ALA A 488 -7.60 -4.65 21.18
N ASP A 489 -6.49 -5.22 20.71
CA ASP A 489 -5.19 -5.16 21.37
C ASP A 489 -4.51 -3.81 21.07
N ALA A 490 -4.60 -3.33 19.83
CA ALA A 490 -4.15 -1.99 19.44
C ALA A 490 -4.85 -0.87 20.23
N VAL A 491 -6.16 -0.96 20.49
CA VAL A 491 -6.89 0.04 21.29
C VAL A 491 -6.75 -0.14 22.80
N SER A 492 -6.37 -1.33 23.29
CA SER A 492 -6.10 -1.54 24.72
C SER A 492 -4.64 -1.30 25.11
N ASP A 493 -3.73 -1.20 24.13
CA ASP A 493 -2.31 -0.91 24.30
C ASP A 493 -2.05 0.32 25.21
N ALA A 494 -1.23 0.12 26.25
CA ALA A 494 -0.77 1.19 27.13
C ALA A 494 0.09 2.23 26.38
N GLY A 495 0.70 1.83 25.27
CA GLY A 495 1.45 2.67 24.34
C GLY A 495 0.60 3.41 23.30
N PHE A 496 -0.75 3.31 23.32
CA PHE A 496 -1.63 3.95 22.33
C PHE A 496 -1.30 5.42 22.04
N SER A 497 -0.98 6.20 23.08
CA SER A 497 -0.64 7.63 22.95
C SER A 497 0.66 7.91 22.19
N LYS A 498 1.58 6.94 22.08
CA LYS A 498 2.82 7.05 21.29
C LYS A 498 2.56 7.11 19.78
N ARG A 499 1.37 6.68 19.35
CA ARG A 499 0.90 6.70 17.96
C ARG A 499 0.42 8.08 17.49
N ILE A 500 0.33 9.02 18.43
CA ILE A 500 -0.20 10.35 18.20
C ILE A 500 0.96 11.32 18.10
N SER A 501 0.95 12.14 17.05
CA SER A 501 1.84 13.30 16.94
C SER A 501 1.00 14.57 16.84
N ILE A 502 1.40 15.63 17.53
CA ILE A 502 0.78 16.95 17.39
C ILE A 502 1.86 17.99 17.09
N GLY A 503 1.53 19.00 16.29
CA GLY A 503 2.42 20.12 16.07
C GLY A 503 1.82 21.24 15.24
N LYS A 504 2.43 22.41 15.37
CA LYS A 504 2.10 23.63 14.63
C LYS A 504 3.40 24.13 13.99
N TRP A 505 3.39 24.33 12.68
CA TRP A 505 4.57 24.76 11.92
C TRP A 505 4.20 25.76 10.84
N ASN A 506 5.10 26.69 10.57
CA ASN A 506 5.04 27.57 9.42
C ASN A 506 5.60 26.89 8.14
N ASP A 507 5.38 27.54 7.00
CA ASP A 507 5.95 27.20 5.67
C ASP A 507 5.60 25.79 5.15
N ILE A 508 4.57 25.15 5.72
CA ILE A 508 4.08 23.84 5.24
C ILE A 508 3.28 24.06 3.95
N SER A 509 3.83 23.55 2.85
CA SER A 509 3.21 23.60 1.52
C SER A 509 2.16 22.51 1.31
N HIS A 510 2.40 21.31 1.83
CA HIS A 510 1.54 20.15 1.64
C HIS A 510 1.44 19.33 2.93
N LEU A 511 0.27 18.78 3.22
CA LEU A 511 0.05 17.71 4.20
C LEU A 511 -0.45 16.49 3.43
N VAL A 512 0.22 15.35 3.57
CA VAL A 512 -0.05 14.16 2.76
C VAL A 512 -0.25 12.94 3.65
N LEU A 513 -1.30 12.17 3.35
CA LEU A 513 -1.59 10.85 3.92
C LEU A 513 -1.63 9.84 2.77
N MET A 514 -1.05 8.65 2.92
CA MET A 514 -1.05 7.63 1.87
C MET A 514 -0.95 6.20 2.42
N THR A 515 -1.46 5.21 1.69
CA THR A 515 -1.26 3.78 1.97
C THR A 515 0.11 3.29 1.48
N ASP A 516 0.51 2.09 1.92
CA ASP A 516 1.76 1.40 1.58
C ASP A 516 1.98 1.27 0.07
N GLY A 517 0.93 0.92 -0.69
CA GLY A 517 0.97 0.87 -2.17
C GLY A 517 1.30 2.21 -2.86
N VAL A 518 1.32 3.33 -2.11
CA VAL A 518 1.91 4.61 -2.52
C VAL A 518 3.21 4.93 -1.79
N SER A 519 3.39 4.66 -0.49
CA SER A 519 4.65 5.00 0.18
C SER A 519 5.83 4.13 -0.26
N ASP A 520 5.64 2.83 -0.42
CA ASP A 520 6.73 1.88 -0.65
C ASP A 520 7.50 2.14 -1.97
N PRO A 521 6.85 2.44 -3.11
CA PRO A 521 7.54 2.77 -4.36
C PRO A 521 8.48 3.99 -4.31
N TRP A 522 8.29 4.95 -3.39
CA TRP A 522 9.21 6.09 -3.22
C TRP A 522 10.13 5.91 -2.02
N PHE A 523 9.65 5.35 -0.91
CA PHE A 523 10.36 5.34 0.37
C PHE A 523 11.10 4.04 0.66
N GLU A 524 10.62 2.87 0.22
CA GLU A 524 11.21 1.53 0.37
C GLU A 524 11.40 1.03 1.82
N THR A 525 11.59 1.94 2.78
CA THR A 525 11.86 1.69 4.21
C THR A 525 11.52 2.93 5.06
N ASP A 526 11.39 2.76 6.37
CA ASP A 526 11.24 3.85 7.36
C ASP A 526 12.35 4.91 7.25
N ASN A 527 13.59 4.47 6.98
CA ASN A 527 14.73 5.38 6.75
C ASN A 527 14.53 6.25 5.49
N GLY A 528 13.80 5.73 4.50
CA GLY A 528 13.39 6.49 3.32
C GLY A 528 12.34 7.53 3.63
N LEU A 529 11.39 7.27 4.54
CA LEU A 529 10.41 8.28 4.99
C LEU A 529 11.10 9.48 5.66
N GLN A 530 12.24 9.27 6.31
CA GLN A 530 13.04 10.35 6.90
C GLN A 530 13.95 11.08 5.90
N ASN A 531 14.01 10.66 4.63
CA ASN A 531 14.88 11.24 3.60
C ASN A 531 14.17 12.40 2.85
N PRO A 532 14.58 13.67 3.03
CA PRO A 532 13.89 14.79 2.40
C PRO A 532 13.96 14.77 0.87
N GLN A 533 15.03 14.23 0.28
CA GLN A 533 15.18 14.19 -1.18
C GLN A 533 14.22 13.18 -1.83
N LYS A 534 13.75 12.16 -1.11
CA LYS A 534 12.67 11.28 -1.57
C LYS A 534 11.33 12.02 -1.60
N TRP A 535 11.05 12.83 -0.58
CA TRP A 535 9.87 13.71 -0.56
C TRP A 535 9.92 14.79 -1.64
N ASP A 536 11.08 15.42 -1.88
CA ASP A 536 11.23 16.41 -2.96
C ASP A 536 10.88 15.82 -4.34
N ARG A 537 11.21 14.55 -4.60
CA ARG A 537 10.84 13.83 -5.83
C ARG A 537 9.33 13.60 -5.92
N LEU A 538 8.73 13.04 -4.87
CA LEU A 538 7.28 12.81 -4.82
C LEU A 538 6.50 14.13 -5.02
N MET A 539 6.93 15.21 -4.36
CA MET A 539 6.25 16.52 -4.46
C MET A 539 6.47 17.19 -5.82
N ALA A 540 7.58 16.92 -6.51
CA ALA A 540 7.78 17.36 -7.89
C ALA A 540 6.83 16.66 -8.88
N GLU A 541 6.42 15.43 -8.60
CA GLU A 541 5.38 14.71 -9.36
C GLU A 541 3.96 15.17 -9.00
N LEU A 542 3.68 15.36 -7.71
CA LEU A 542 2.33 15.71 -7.23
C LEU A 542 1.95 17.18 -7.50
N SER A 543 2.84 18.15 -7.24
CA SER A 543 2.49 19.59 -7.31
C SER A 543 1.89 20.04 -8.65
N PRO A 544 2.35 19.56 -9.83
CA PRO A 544 1.69 19.84 -11.11
C PRO A 544 0.22 19.42 -11.16
N LEU A 545 -0.13 18.27 -10.56
CA LEU A 545 -1.48 17.71 -10.53
C LEU A 545 -2.45 18.53 -9.66
N LEU A 546 -1.89 19.27 -8.70
CA LEU A 546 -2.61 20.07 -7.71
C LEU A 546 -2.80 21.54 -8.14
N THR A 547 -2.30 21.91 -9.31
CA THR A 547 -2.37 23.29 -9.84
C THR A 547 -3.80 23.72 -10.19
N ASP A 548 -4.68 22.76 -10.50
CA ASP A 548 -6.12 22.96 -10.67
C ASP A 548 -6.88 22.19 -9.59
N PRO A 549 -7.31 22.84 -8.49
CA PRO A 549 -7.98 22.17 -7.38
C PRO A 549 -9.32 21.53 -7.70
N GLU A 550 -10.01 21.92 -8.79
CA GLU A 550 -11.27 21.29 -9.19
C GLU A 550 -11.01 19.90 -9.79
N HIS A 551 -9.95 19.78 -10.60
CA HIS A 551 -9.56 18.54 -11.27
C HIS A 551 -8.51 17.70 -10.52
N ALA A 552 -7.90 18.24 -9.46
CA ALA A 552 -6.80 17.60 -8.72
C ALA A 552 -7.09 16.14 -8.29
N SER A 553 -8.28 15.83 -7.79
CA SER A 553 -8.64 14.46 -7.36
C SER A 553 -8.68 13.47 -8.52
N ALA A 554 -9.14 13.90 -9.70
CA ALA A 554 -9.12 13.09 -10.92
C ALA A 554 -7.68 12.94 -11.48
N GLN A 555 -6.85 13.99 -11.40
CA GLN A 555 -5.45 13.91 -11.83
C GLN A 555 -4.63 12.99 -10.92
N LEU A 556 -4.86 13.03 -9.61
CA LEU A 556 -4.27 12.08 -8.65
C LEU A 556 -4.66 10.64 -8.98
N VAL A 557 -5.94 10.35 -9.25
CA VAL A 557 -6.38 8.95 -9.47
C VAL A 557 -5.86 8.31 -10.76
N GLU A 558 -5.50 9.13 -11.76
CA GLU A 558 -4.75 8.66 -12.93
C GLU A 558 -3.25 8.54 -12.65
N TRP A 559 -2.65 9.46 -11.89
CA TRP A 559 -1.24 9.32 -11.44
C TRP A 559 -1.03 8.03 -10.64
N LEU A 560 -1.98 7.64 -9.77
CA LEU A 560 -1.96 6.38 -9.02
C LEU A 560 -1.85 5.13 -9.92
N ASN A 561 -2.02 5.23 -11.24
CA ASN A 561 -1.80 4.14 -12.20
C ASN A 561 -0.31 3.92 -12.57
N PHE A 562 0.65 4.60 -11.96
CA PHE A 562 2.09 4.40 -12.22
C PHE A 562 2.53 2.92 -12.12
N PHE A 563 3.56 2.49 -12.86
CA PHE A 563 4.09 1.12 -12.73
C PHE A 563 5.35 1.13 -11.86
N SER A 564 5.34 0.34 -10.78
CA SER A 564 6.51 0.08 -9.95
C SER A 564 6.73 -1.44 -9.85
N PRO A 565 7.93 -1.97 -10.18
CA PRO A 565 8.24 -3.39 -9.98
C PRO A 565 8.08 -3.80 -8.52
N GLY A 566 7.44 -4.95 -8.27
CA GLY A 566 7.25 -5.49 -6.92
C GLY A 566 6.15 -4.83 -6.09
N ASN A 567 5.65 -3.64 -6.47
CA ASN A 567 4.66 -2.89 -5.71
C ASN A 567 3.34 -2.83 -6.49
N HIS A 568 2.37 -3.66 -6.10
CA HIS A 568 1.23 -4.01 -6.95
C HIS A 568 -0.13 -3.86 -6.26
N ASP A 569 -0.10 -3.39 -5.02
CA ASP A 569 -1.22 -3.31 -4.09
C ASP A 569 -2.14 -2.13 -4.40
N ASP A 570 -3.25 -2.02 -3.66
CA ASP A 570 -4.14 -0.89 -3.77
C ASP A 570 -3.43 0.41 -3.36
N ARG A 571 -3.93 1.54 -3.85
CA ARG A 571 -3.20 2.80 -3.72
C ARG A 571 -4.15 3.92 -3.38
N THR A 572 -3.88 4.58 -2.26
CA THR A 572 -4.70 5.67 -1.75
C THR A 572 -3.83 6.80 -1.27
N ILE A 573 -4.21 8.02 -1.63
CA ILE A 573 -3.54 9.24 -1.21
C ILE A 573 -4.57 10.33 -0.91
N ILE A 574 -4.31 11.12 0.12
CA ILE A 574 -4.94 12.42 0.36
C ILE A 574 -3.83 13.47 0.41
N VAL A 575 -4.01 14.56 -0.33
CA VAL A 575 -3.17 15.76 -0.24
C VAL A 575 -4.04 16.95 0.17
N LEU A 576 -3.59 17.71 1.18
CA LEU A 576 -4.05 19.06 1.51
C LEU A 576 -2.92 20.04 1.18
N TRP A 577 -3.22 21.11 0.46
CA TRP A 577 -2.27 22.18 0.13
C TRP A 577 -2.87 23.56 0.42
#